data_AF-A0A950MK90-F1
#
_entry.id   AF-A0A950MK90-F1
#
_cell.length_a   1.000
_cell.length_b   1.000
_cell.length_c   1.000
_cell.angle_alpha   90.00
_cell.angle_beta   90.00
_cell.angle_gamma   90.00
#
_symmetry.space_group_name_H-M   'P 1'
#
loop_
_entity.id
_entity.type
_entity.pdbx_description
1 polymer ?
#
loop_
_entity_poly.entity_id
_entity_poly.type
_entity_poly.pdbx_seq_one_letter_code
_entity_poly.pdbx_strand_id
1 'polypeptide(L)'
;YGRLFEIAPSLKPLFRGDMQEQGKKLMATLAVVVNGLGNLETILPAASALAKRHIGYGVAAGDYAPVGEALLWTLERGLGAQWTPELAAAWADAYGVLSEFMIGEAYGRSAAAE
;
A
#
# COMPACT_ATOMS: atom_id res chain seq x y z
N TYR A 1 9.08 7.45 -1.24
CA TYR A 1 9.75 6.51 -2.16
C TYR A 1 11.22 6.27 -1.89
N GLY A 2 12.01 7.23 -1.37
CA GLY A 2 13.42 7.00 -1.03
C GLY A 2 13.63 5.73 -0.19
N ARG A 3 12.94 5.64 0.95
CA ARG A 3 12.97 4.45 1.83
C ARG A 3 12.62 3.14 1.13
N LEU A 4 11.57 3.15 0.30
CA LEU A 4 11.14 1.96 -0.46
C LEU A 4 12.26 1.44 -1.36
N PHE A 5 12.97 2.32 -2.07
CA PHE A 5 14.03 1.91 -2.98
C PHE A 5 15.34 1.57 -2.26
N GLU A 6 15.51 1.99 -1.02
CA GLU A 6 16.61 1.50 -0.16
C GLU A 6 16.39 0.05 0.27
N ILE A 7 15.16 -0.31 0.68
CA ILE A 7 14.86 -1.67 1.17
C ILE A 7 14.48 -2.66 0.06
N ALA A 8 13.94 -2.17 -1.06
CA ALA A 8 13.50 -2.97 -2.20
C ALA A 8 13.89 -2.28 -3.53
N PRO A 9 15.19 -2.23 -3.87
CA PRO A 9 15.69 -1.53 -5.06
C PRO A 9 15.14 -2.13 -6.37
N SER A 10 14.77 -3.41 -6.37
CA SER A 10 14.14 -4.12 -7.49
C SER A 10 12.79 -3.52 -7.91
N LEU A 11 12.12 -2.78 -7.03
CA LEU A 11 10.83 -2.15 -7.34
C LEU A 11 10.97 -0.86 -8.13
N LYS A 12 12.13 -0.18 -8.06
CA LYS A 12 12.37 1.10 -8.72
C LYS A 12 11.97 1.14 -10.21
N PRO A 13 12.21 0.10 -11.04
CA PRO A 13 11.82 0.09 -12.45
C PRO A 13 10.30 0.07 -12.69
N LEU A 14 9.50 -0.33 -11.70
CA LEU A 14 8.03 -0.33 -11.75
C LEU A 14 7.45 1.09 -11.58
N PHE A 15 8.16 1.97 -10.88
CA PHE A 15 7.77 3.35 -10.67
C PHE A 15 8.28 4.23 -11.82
N ARG A 16 7.53 4.23 -12.94
CA ARG A 16 7.84 5.06 -14.12
C ARG A 16 7.02 6.35 -14.12
N GLY A 17 7.67 7.48 -14.42
CA GLY A 17 7.02 8.79 -14.55
C GLY A 17 7.39 9.78 -13.43
N ASP A 18 6.50 10.73 -13.16
CA ASP A 18 6.71 11.73 -12.12
C ASP A 18 6.47 11.14 -10.72
N MET A 19 7.55 10.96 -9.98
CA MET A 19 7.54 10.42 -8.62
C MET A 19 6.76 11.29 -7.62
N GLN A 20 6.69 12.62 -7.84
CA GLN A 20 5.89 13.50 -6.99
C GLN A 20 4.40 13.29 -7.25
N GLU A 21 4.00 13.17 -8.51
CA GLU A 21 2.60 12.90 -8.85
C GLU A 21 2.16 11.52 -8.37
N GLN A 22 3.02 10.50 -8.51
CA GLN A 22 2.78 9.17 -7.94
C GLN A 22 2.67 9.22 -6.41
N GLY A 23 3.48 10.04 -5.74
CA GLY A 23 3.41 10.20 -4.29
C GLY A 23 2.08 10.79 -3.85
N LYS A 24 1.60 11.82 -4.55
CA LYS A 24 0.28 12.42 -4.30
C LYS A 24 -0.85 11.41 -4.51
N LYS A 25 -0.80 10.63 -5.60
CA LYS A 25 -1.79 9.57 -5.88
C LYS A 25 -1.81 8.52 -4.78
N LEU A 26 -0.63 8.04 -4.35
CA LEU A 26 -0.52 7.07 -3.26
C LEU A 26 -1.13 7.62 -1.96
N MET A 27 -0.76 8.83 -1.56
CA MET A 27 -1.29 9.45 -0.34
C MET A 27 -2.81 9.68 -0.42
N ALA A 28 -3.34 10.08 -1.58
CA ALA A 28 -4.77 10.23 -1.78
C ALA A 28 -5.51 8.87 -1.67
N THR A 29 -4.97 7.81 -2.28
CA THR A 29 -5.52 6.45 -2.16
C THR A 29 -5.48 5.96 -0.72
N LEU A 30 -4.35 6.11 -0.02
CA LEU A 30 -4.23 5.73 1.38
C LEU A 30 -5.17 6.53 2.27
N ALA A 31 -5.35 7.83 2.01
CA ALA A 31 -6.32 8.64 2.73
C ALA A 31 -7.75 8.14 2.51
N VAL A 32 -8.13 7.78 1.28
CA VAL A 32 -9.45 7.17 1.00
C VAL A 32 -9.61 5.84 1.75
N VAL A 33 -8.56 5.02 1.78
CA VAL A 33 -8.59 3.73 2.48
C VAL A 33 -8.76 3.96 3.98
N VAL A 34 -7.94 4.82 4.59
CA VAL A 34 -7.98 5.10 6.03
C VAL A 34 -9.29 5.75 6.45
N ASN A 35 -9.81 6.71 5.68
CA ASN A 35 -11.14 7.28 5.93
C ASN A 35 -12.26 6.26 5.66
N GLY A 36 -12.02 5.29 4.77
CA GLY A 36 -12.92 4.21 4.42
C GLY A 36 -12.83 2.98 5.33
N LEU A 37 -11.93 2.92 6.31
CA LEU A 37 -11.82 1.77 7.23
C LEU A 37 -13.10 1.57 8.05
N GLY A 38 -13.86 2.64 8.30
CA GLY A 38 -15.19 2.55 8.90
C GLY A 38 -16.29 2.09 7.94
N ASN A 39 -16.01 2.01 6.63
CA ASN A 39 -16.96 1.58 5.60
C ASN A 39 -16.25 0.94 4.40
N LEU A 40 -15.57 -0.18 4.66
CA LEU A 40 -14.74 -0.91 3.69
C LEU A 40 -15.49 -1.22 2.39
N GLU A 41 -16.79 -1.49 2.46
CA GLU A 41 -17.64 -1.82 1.31
C GLU A 41 -17.62 -0.73 0.22
N THR A 42 -17.44 0.53 0.61
CA THR A 42 -17.39 1.66 -0.33
C THR A 42 -16.07 1.76 -1.09
N ILE A 43 -14.98 1.20 -0.54
CA ILE A 43 -13.66 1.26 -1.16
C ILE A 43 -13.32 0.01 -1.97
N LEU A 44 -14.00 -1.12 -1.74
CA LEU A 44 -13.74 -2.39 -2.45
C LEU A 44 -13.76 -2.25 -3.99
N PRO A 45 -14.72 -1.54 -4.62
CA PRO A 45 -14.74 -1.40 -6.09
C PRO A 45 -13.51 -0.66 -6.62
N ALA A 46 -13.09 0.40 -5.93
CA ALA A 46 -11.91 1.17 -6.28
C ALA A 46 -10.62 0.35 -6.05
N ALA A 47 -10.55 -0.39 -4.94
CA ALA A 47 -9.43 -1.27 -4.62
C ALA A 47 -9.31 -2.43 -5.62
N SER A 48 -10.42 -3.03 -6.08
CA SER A 48 -10.42 -4.08 -7.11
C SER A 48 -9.94 -3.54 -8.46
N ALA A 49 -10.42 -2.36 -8.86
CA ALA A 49 -9.93 -1.70 -10.07
C ALA A 49 -8.44 -1.37 -9.99
N LEU A 50 -7.96 -0.97 -8.80
CA LEU A 50 -6.55 -0.70 -8.54
C LEU A 50 -5.71 -1.98 -8.60
N ALA A 51 -6.20 -3.09 -8.03
CA ALA A 51 -5.53 -4.40 -8.05
C ALA A 51 -5.28 -4.87 -9.48
N LYS A 52 -6.29 -4.76 -10.36
CA LYS A 52 -6.14 -5.11 -11.80
C LYS A 52 -5.09 -4.26 -12.51
N ARG A 53 -4.97 -2.98 -12.16
CA ARG A 53 -3.91 -2.11 -12.70
C ARG A 53 -2.53 -2.52 -12.20
N HIS A 54 -2.42 -2.96 -10.95
CA HIS A 54 -1.14 -3.42 -10.38
C HIS A 54 -0.59 -4.63 -11.14
N ILE A 55 -1.45 -5.55 -11.59
CA ILE A 55 -1.05 -6.63 -12.51
C ILE A 55 -0.45 -6.06 -13.79
N GLY A 56 -1.13 -5.08 -14.41
CA GLY A 56 -0.65 -4.42 -15.63
C GLY A 56 0.66 -3.65 -15.47
N TYR A 57 0.99 -3.23 -14.24
CA TYR A 57 2.27 -2.60 -13.91
C TYR A 57 3.40 -3.61 -13.69
N GLY A 58 3.09 -4.90 -13.59
CA GLY A 58 4.06 -5.96 -13.29
C GLY A 58 4.37 -6.08 -11.80
N VAL A 59 3.51 -5.56 -10.92
CA VAL A 59 3.61 -5.78 -9.47
C VAL A 59 3.32 -7.25 -9.19
N ALA A 60 4.06 -7.85 -8.25
CA ALA A 60 3.84 -9.18 -7.70
C ALA A 60 3.33 -9.11 -6.25
N ALA A 61 2.77 -10.21 -5.73
CA ALA A 61 2.27 -10.28 -4.36
C ALA A 61 3.34 -9.95 -3.31
N GLY A 62 4.60 -10.38 -3.53
CA GLY A 62 5.72 -10.09 -2.64
C GLY A 62 6.12 -8.62 -2.58
N ASP A 63 5.69 -7.79 -3.54
CA ASP A 63 6.06 -6.37 -3.61
C ASP A 63 5.26 -5.49 -2.65
N TYR A 64 4.14 -5.99 -2.11
CA TYR A 64 3.31 -5.25 -1.15
C TYR A 64 3.99 -5.12 0.21
N ALA A 65 4.65 -6.17 0.71
CA ALA A 65 5.32 -6.15 2.00
C ALA A 65 6.34 -4.99 2.16
N PRO A 66 7.31 -4.78 1.25
CA PRO A 66 8.25 -3.66 1.36
C PRO A 66 7.56 -2.29 1.19
N VAL A 67 6.45 -2.20 0.45
CA VAL A 67 5.66 -0.96 0.36
C VAL A 67 5.03 -0.62 1.72
N GLY A 68 4.47 -1.61 2.41
CA GLY A 68 3.93 -1.45 3.76
C GLY A 68 4.99 -1.02 4.77
N GLU A 69 6.17 -1.66 4.76
CA GLU A 69 7.28 -1.29 5.63
C GLU A 69 7.73 0.16 5.38
N ALA A 70 7.93 0.54 4.12
CA ALA A 70 8.33 1.89 3.76
C ALA A 70 7.27 2.93 4.13
N LEU A 71 5.97 2.59 4.04
CA LEU A 71 4.87 3.45 4.44
C LEU A 71 4.88 3.71 5.94
N LEU A 72 4.90 2.67 6.77
CA LEU A 72 4.89 2.80 8.23
C LEU A 72 6.11 3.58 8.74
N TRP A 73 7.30 3.26 8.20
CA TRP A 73 8.51 4.02 8.52
C TRP A 73 8.41 5.50 8.14
N THR A 74 7.77 5.81 7.00
CA THR A 74 7.57 7.20 6.55
C THR A 74 6.60 7.93 7.47
N LEU A 75 5.52 7.27 7.91
CA LEU A 75 4.55 7.83 8.83
C LEU A 75 5.16 8.08 10.21
N GLU A 76 5.90 7.12 10.75
CA GLU A 76 6.64 7.25 12.01
C GLU A 76 7.54 8.49 12.00
N ARG A 77 8.34 8.66 10.96
CA ARG A 77 9.25 9.81 10.84
C ARG A 77 8.53 11.12 10.59
N GLY A 78 7.43 11.10 9.84
CA GLY A 78 6.66 12.30 9.52
C GLY A 78 5.85 12.83 10.70
N LEU A 79 5.30 11.93 11.51
CA LEU A 79 4.46 12.26 12.67
C LEU A 79 5.28 12.46 13.95
N GLY A 80 6.48 11.86 14.04
CA GLY A 80 7.40 12.05 15.16
C GLY A 80 6.72 11.77 16.50
N ALA A 81 6.60 12.78 17.37
CA ALA A 81 5.97 12.63 18.68
C ALA A 81 4.47 12.27 18.63
N GLN A 82 3.79 12.47 17.49
CA GLN A 82 2.40 12.08 17.29
C GLN A 82 2.25 10.61 16.86
N TRP A 83 3.35 9.92 16.57
CA TRP A 83 3.34 8.50 16.26
C TRP A 83 3.23 7.68 17.56
N THR A 84 2.03 7.14 17.81
CA THR A 84 1.78 6.29 18.98
C THR A 84 1.69 4.81 18.57
N PRO A 85 1.87 3.87 19.52
CA PRO A 85 1.69 2.44 19.24
C PRO A 85 0.31 2.10 18.67
N GLU A 86 -0.75 2.77 19.14
CA GLU A 86 -2.11 2.57 18.67
C GLU A 86 -2.27 3.04 17.22
N LEU A 87 -1.66 4.18 16.89
CA LEU A 87 -1.67 4.71 15.53
C LEU A 87 -0.87 3.78 14.59
N ALA A 88 0.27 3.28 15.04
CA ALA A 88 1.08 2.33 14.29
C ALA A 88 0.30 1.03 13.97
N ALA A 89 -0.37 0.47 14.97
CA ALA A 89 -1.21 -0.73 14.81
C ALA A 89 -2.37 -0.47 13.83
N ALA A 90 -3.08 0.66 13.98
CA ALA A 90 -4.20 1.00 13.11
C ALA A 90 -3.76 1.14 11.63
N TRP A 91 -2.61 1.77 11.38
CA TRP A 91 -2.06 1.88 10.01
C TRP A 91 -1.58 0.55 9.45
N ALA A 92 -0.97 -0.30 10.28
CA ALA A 92 -0.52 -1.63 9.87
C ALA A 92 -1.72 -2.52 9.49
N ASP A 93 -2.77 -2.54 10.32
CA ASP A 93 -4.00 -3.30 10.06
C ASP A 93 -4.70 -2.79 8.80
N ALA A 94 -4.83 -1.46 8.66
CA ALA A 94 -5.43 -0.84 7.49
C ALA A 94 -4.72 -1.22 6.18
N TYR A 95 -3.39 -1.14 6.20
CA TYR A 95 -2.58 -1.53 5.05
C TYR A 95 -2.69 -3.04 4.78
N GLY A 96 -2.64 -3.87 5.83
CA GLY A 96 -2.79 -5.32 5.75
C GLY A 96 -4.09 -5.71 5.04
N VAL A 97 -5.22 -5.24 5.54
CA VAL A 97 -6.55 -5.51 4.96
C VAL A 97 -6.63 -5.10 3.49
N LEU A 98 -6.15 -3.90 3.15
CA LEU A 98 -6.17 -3.45 1.75
C LEU A 98 -5.27 -4.30 0.86
N SER A 99 -4.04 -4.57 1.31
CA SER A 99 -3.05 -5.32 0.54
C SER A 99 -3.51 -6.76 0.31
N GLU A 100 -4.05 -7.42 1.33
CA GLU A 100 -4.60 -8.78 1.22
C GLU A 100 -5.78 -8.83 0.25
N PHE A 101 -6.70 -7.86 0.32
CA PHE A 101 -7.80 -7.74 -0.63
C PHE A 101 -7.28 -7.56 -2.06
N MET A 102 -6.32 -6.66 -2.28
CA MET A 102 -5.76 -6.42 -3.61
C MET A 102 -4.99 -7.63 -4.15
N ILE A 103 -4.23 -8.33 -3.31
CA ILE A 103 -3.52 -9.57 -3.67
C ILE A 103 -4.52 -10.65 -4.05
N GLY A 104 -5.56 -10.85 -3.23
CA GLY A 104 -6.62 -11.82 -3.50
C GLY A 104 -7.38 -11.54 -4.80
N GLU A 105 -7.68 -10.27 -5.07
CA GLU A 105 -8.32 -9.82 -6.31
C GLU A 105 -7.40 -9.96 -7.54
N ALA A 106 -6.09 -9.76 -7.37
CA ALA A 106 -5.14 -9.74 -8.48
C ALA A 106 -4.62 -11.12 -8.88
N TYR A 107 -4.33 -11.98 -7.90
CA TYR A 107 -3.64 -13.26 -8.12
C TYR A 107 -4.47 -14.48 -7.73
N GLY A 108 -5.69 -14.25 -7.21
CA GLY A 108 -6.54 -15.31 -6.67
C GLY A 108 -6.14 -15.73 -5.25
N ARG A 109 -7.10 -16.29 -4.51
CA ARG A 109 -6.99 -16.60 -3.08
C ARG A 109 -6.00 -17.75 -2.72
N SER A 110 -5.23 -18.27 -3.68
CA SER A 110 -4.27 -19.36 -3.46
C SER A 110 -2.80 -18.92 -3.42
N ALA A 111 -2.49 -17.63 -3.65
CA ALA A 111 -1.09 -17.16 -3.70
C ALA A 111 -0.54 -16.60 -2.36
N ALA A 112 -1.35 -16.54 -1.30
CA ALA A 112 -0.96 -15.98 0.00
C ALA A 112 -0.50 -17.04 1.03
N ALA A 113 -0.53 -18.32 0.67
CA ALA A 113 -0.20 -19.42 1.57
C ALA A 113 0.57 -20.52 0.84
N GLU A 114 1.80 -20.24 0.42
CA GLU A 114 2.87 -21.24 0.26
C GLU A 114 4.22 -20.62 0.66
#